data_AF-A0A941IT51-F1
#
_entry.id   AF-A0A941IT51-F1
#
_cell.length_a   1.000
_cell.length_b   1.000
_cell.length_c   1.000
_cell.angle_alpha   90.00
_cell.angle_beta   90.00
_cell.angle_gamma   90.00
#
_symmetry.space_group_name_H-M   'P 1'
#
loop_
_entity.id
_entity.type
_entity.pdbx_description
1 polymer ?
#
loop_
_entity_poly.entity_id
_entity_poly.type
_entity_poly.pdbx_seq_one_letter_code
_entity_poly.pdbx_strand_id
1 'polypeptide(L)'
;MQNSKQATCLDGTQVRGYRAWKRHVTLVMAAYALPAVTAAQARTTHPAPVLPEYDEQPAPKDCGMIALTVPELQRLLPALLPGQNRRNTDVGDCLAWSTWRRGHQARALWHYHRLRYALIARPGVRSRSPTAY
;
A
#
# COMPACT_ATOMS: atom_id res chain seq x y z
N MET A 1 32.45 47.99 -16.43
CA MET A 1 32.55 46.69 -15.72
C MET A 1 31.44 45.76 -16.23
N GLN A 2 31.60 45.18 -17.42
CA GLN A 2 30.52 44.42 -18.10
C GLN A 2 30.80 42.90 -18.21
N ASN A 3 31.95 42.40 -17.73
CA ASN A 3 32.40 41.03 -18.01
C ASN A 3 32.07 39.96 -16.96
N SER A 4 31.42 40.29 -15.84
CA SER A 4 31.16 39.28 -14.79
C SER A 4 30.01 38.32 -15.12
N LYS A 5 29.01 38.75 -15.93
CA LYS A 5 27.87 37.90 -16.30
C LYS A 5 28.24 36.82 -17.33
N GLN A 6 29.03 37.16 -18.35
CA GLN A 6 29.43 36.21 -19.39
C GLN A 6 30.44 35.16 -18.91
N ALA A 7 31.22 35.46 -17.87
CA ALA A 7 32.22 34.54 -17.30
C ALA A 7 31.60 33.31 -16.61
N THR A 8 30.30 33.35 -16.28
CA THR A 8 29.69 32.30 -15.45
C THR A 8 28.79 31.32 -16.19
N CYS A 9 28.49 31.54 -17.49
CA CYS A 9 27.61 30.64 -18.28
C CYS A 9 26.34 30.19 -17.48
N LEU A 10 25.85 31.06 -16.61
CA LEU A 10 24.83 30.73 -15.63
C LEU A 10 23.43 30.76 -16.27
N ASP A 11 23.28 31.59 -17.30
CA ASP A 11 22.03 31.87 -18.00
C ASP A 11 21.56 30.67 -18.86
N GLY A 12 22.50 29.96 -19.50
CA GLY A 12 22.21 28.84 -20.41
C GLY A 12 21.96 27.51 -19.69
N THR A 13 22.59 27.32 -18.53
CA THR A 13 22.46 26.09 -17.72
C THR A 13 21.21 26.12 -16.85
N GLN A 14 20.83 27.29 -16.34
CA GLN A 14 19.67 27.44 -15.46
C GLN A 14 18.34 27.13 -16.14
N VAL A 15 18.16 27.50 -17.42
CA VAL A 15 16.91 27.22 -18.18
C VAL A 15 16.77 25.74 -18.53
N ARG A 16 17.87 25.06 -18.89
CA ARG A 16 17.88 23.61 -19.13
C ARG A 16 17.64 22.83 -17.85
N GLY A 17 18.25 23.26 -16.74
CA GLY A 17 18.03 22.69 -15.42
C GLY A 17 16.59 22.86 -14.93
N TYR A 18 16.00 24.04 -15.14
CA TYR A 18 14.63 24.34 -14.70
C TYR A 18 13.58 23.44 -15.36
N ARG A 19 13.67 23.22 -16.69
CA ARG A 19 12.77 22.32 -17.41
C ARG A 19 12.93 20.87 -16.97
N ALA A 20 14.17 20.40 -16.80
CA ALA A 20 14.45 19.05 -16.34
C ALA A 20 13.93 18.82 -14.91
N TRP A 21 14.19 19.76 -14.01
CA TRP A 21 13.71 19.74 -12.62
C TRP A 21 12.19 19.75 -12.54
N LYS A 22 11.52 20.66 -13.27
CA LYS A 22 10.05 20.72 -13.29
C LYS A 22 9.43 19.42 -13.80
N ARG A 23 9.99 18.81 -14.85
CA ARG A 23 9.56 17.48 -15.34
C ARG A 23 9.77 16.40 -14.29
N HIS A 24 10.94 16.38 -13.63
CA HIS A 24 11.26 15.42 -12.59
C HIS A 24 10.27 15.52 -11.41
N VAL A 25 10.05 16.72 -10.88
CA VAL A 25 9.09 16.94 -9.77
C VAL A 25 7.68 16.56 -10.19
N THR A 26 7.27 16.89 -11.42
CA THR A 26 5.94 16.50 -11.94
C THR A 26 5.80 14.98 -12.04
N LEU A 27 6.86 14.28 -12.51
CA LEU A 27 6.86 12.82 -12.57
C LEU A 27 6.80 12.18 -11.18
N VAL A 28 7.51 12.72 -10.19
CA VAL A 28 7.45 12.24 -8.80
C VAL A 28 6.05 12.45 -8.21
N MET A 29 5.47 13.63 -8.41
CA MET A 29 4.11 13.93 -7.96
C MET A 29 3.07 13.02 -8.64
N ALA A 30 3.19 12.80 -9.94
CA ALA A 30 2.30 11.88 -10.67
C ALA A 30 2.48 10.43 -10.22
N ALA A 31 3.73 9.97 -10.04
CA ALA A 31 4.04 8.64 -9.53
C ALA A 31 3.52 8.38 -8.12
N TYR A 32 3.30 9.43 -7.32
CA TYR A 32 2.68 9.33 -6.00
C TYR A 32 1.16 9.48 -6.05
N ALA A 33 0.65 10.42 -6.85
CA ALA A 33 -0.77 10.71 -6.97
C ALA A 33 -1.56 9.56 -7.60
N LEU A 34 -1.01 8.89 -8.63
CA LEU A 34 -1.69 7.76 -9.28
C LEU A 34 -1.95 6.58 -8.32
N PRO A 35 -0.98 6.11 -7.52
CA PRO A 35 -1.23 5.18 -6.41
C PRO A 35 -2.22 5.67 -5.38
N ALA A 36 -2.15 6.95 -5.00
CA ALA A 36 -3.03 7.49 -3.97
C ALA A 36 -4.50 7.54 -4.44
N VAL A 37 -4.74 7.98 -5.68
CA VAL A 37 -6.06 8.05 -6.28
C VAL A 37 -6.63 6.67 -6.52
N THR A 38 -5.86 5.74 -7.09
CA THR A 38 -6.31 4.35 -7.28
C THR A 38 -6.58 3.65 -5.95
N ALA A 39 -5.78 3.90 -4.91
CA ALA A 39 -6.05 3.39 -3.57
C ALA A 39 -7.32 3.99 -2.97
N ALA A 40 -7.56 5.29 -3.17
CA ALA A 40 -8.79 5.95 -2.75
C ALA A 40 -10.02 5.39 -3.48
N GLN A 41 -9.95 5.20 -4.80
CA GLN A 41 -11.01 4.58 -5.59
C GLN A 41 -11.22 3.09 -5.25
N ALA A 42 -10.15 2.37 -4.92
CA ALA A 42 -10.26 0.99 -4.47
C ALA A 42 -10.99 0.89 -3.12
N ARG A 43 -10.83 1.89 -2.23
CA ARG A 43 -11.58 1.96 -0.96
C ARG A 43 -13.05 2.30 -1.14
N THR A 44 -13.43 3.04 -2.19
CA THR A 44 -14.84 3.31 -2.48
C THR A 44 -15.52 2.11 -3.13
N THR A 45 -14.77 1.30 -3.89
CA THR A 45 -15.30 0.15 -4.64
C THR A 45 -15.28 -1.14 -3.84
N HIS A 46 -14.32 -1.29 -2.93
CA HIS A 46 -14.24 -2.41 -2.00
C HIS A 46 -14.53 -1.91 -0.58
N PRO A 47 -15.67 -2.31 0.03
CA PRO A 47 -15.93 -1.98 1.42
C PRO A 47 -14.80 -2.52 2.30
N ALA A 48 -14.56 -1.85 3.43
CA ALA A 48 -13.56 -2.25 4.40
C ALA A 48 -13.70 -3.75 4.73
N PRO A 49 -12.58 -4.47 4.95
CA PRO A 49 -12.63 -5.88 5.31
C PRO A 49 -13.58 -6.08 6.48
N VAL A 50 -14.42 -7.12 6.40
CA VAL A 50 -15.38 -7.44 7.45
C VAL A 50 -14.57 -7.78 8.70
N LEU A 51 -14.69 -6.99 9.76
CA LEU A 51 -14.10 -7.34 11.04
C LEU A 51 -15.10 -8.18 11.86
N PRO A 52 -14.63 -9.11 12.69
CA PRO A 52 -15.48 -9.79 13.65
C PRO A 52 -15.99 -8.76 14.67
N GLU A 53 -17.28 -8.81 14.97
CA GLU A 53 -17.97 -7.96 15.94
C GLU A 53 -17.95 -8.59 17.35
N TYR A 54 -17.80 -9.91 17.44
CA TYR A 54 -17.69 -10.70 18.67
C TYR A 54 -16.81 -11.97 18.47
N ASP A 55 -16.41 -12.62 19.57
CA ASP A 55 -15.40 -13.68 19.63
C ASP A 55 -15.82 -15.02 18.97
N GLU A 56 -17.10 -15.37 19.06
CA GLU A 56 -17.68 -16.59 18.49
C GLU A 56 -18.24 -16.40 17.07
N GLN A 57 -18.01 -15.24 16.44
CA GLN A 57 -18.54 -15.01 15.09
C GLN A 57 -17.93 -16.02 14.10
N PRO A 58 -18.76 -16.79 13.36
CA PRO A 58 -18.27 -17.72 12.35
C PRO A 58 -17.56 -16.93 11.24
N ALA A 59 -16.44 -17.48 10.74
CA ALA A 59 -15.66 -16.84 9.68
C ALA A 59 -16.55 -16.61 8.45
N PRO A 60 -16.71 -15.36 7.99
CA PRO A 60 -17.44 -15.07 6.76
C PRO A 60 -16.82 -15.86 5.61
N LYS A 61 -17.67 -16.39 4.72
CA LYS A 61 -17.23 -17.12 3.51
C LYS A 61 -16.24 -16.28 2.69
N ASP A 62 -16.47 -14.96 2.67
CA ASP A 62 -15.55 -13.97 2.14
C ASP A 62 -15.26 -12.91 3.22
N CYS A 63 -14.03 -12.88 3.75
CA CYS A 63 -13.57 -11.84 4.70
C CYS A 63 -13.41 -10.44 4.05
N GLY A 64 -13.84 -10.29 2.80
CA GLY A 64 -13.56 -9.15 1.94
C GLY A 64 -12.17 -9.19 1.33
N MET A 65 -11.86 -8.19 0.51
CA MET A 65 -10.54 -8.00 -0.09
C MET A 65 -10.01 -6.64 0.35
N ILE A 66 -8.75 -6.59 0.80
CA ILE A 66 -8.12 -5.31 1.12
C ILE A 66 -8.04 -4.46 -0.16
N ALA A 67 -8.51 -3.22 -0.07
CA ALA A 67 -8.37 -2.25 -1.15
C ALA A 67 -6.91 -2.09 -1.55
N LEU A 68 -6.66 -1.95 -2.85
CA LEU A 68 -5.29 -1.84 -3.37
C LEU A 68 -4.57 -0.68 -2.67
N THR A 69 -3.40 -0.95 -2.10
CA THR A 69 -2.64 0.05 -1.36
C THR A 69 -1.61 0.75 -2.26
N VAL A 70 -1.21 1.97 -1.90
CA VAL A 70 -0.14 2.73 -2.58
C VAL A 70 1.13 1.90 -2.85
N PRO A 71 1.73 1.21 -1.86
CA PRO A 71 2.92 0.40 -2.08
C PRO A 71 2.67 -0.82 -2.99
N GLU A 72 1.44 -1.34 -3.07
CA GLU A 72 1.10 -2.39 -4.01
C GLU A 72 1.04 -1.86 -5.44
N LEU A 73 0.44 -0.68 -5.67
CA LEU A 73 0.46 -0.09 -7.00
C LEU A 73 1.90 0.20 -7.45
N GLN A 74 2.76 0.70 -6.56
CA GLN A 74 4.18 0.93 -6.89
C GLN A 74 4.91 -0.36 -7.29
N ARG A 75 4.52 -1.51 -6.74
CA ARG A 75 5.10 -2.81 -7.10
C ARG A 75 4.54 -3.36 -8.42
N LEU A 76 3.27 -3.08 -8.70
CA LEU A 76 2.59 -3.53 -9.92
C LEU A 76 2.96 -2.65 -11.12
N LEU A 77 3.12 -1.34 -10.94
CA LEU A 77 3.33 -0.37 -12.02
C LEU A 77 4.49 -0.75 -12.98
N PRO A 78 5.67 -1.20 -12.52
CA PRO A 78 6.74 -1.65 -13.42
C PRO A 78 6.38 -2.90 -14.22
N ALA A 79 5.52 -3.77 -13.69
CA ALA A 79 5.05 -4.97 -14.40
C ALA A 79 4.02 -4.62 -15.48
N LEU A 80 3.19 -3.59 -15.25
CA LEU A 80 2.19 -3.11 -16.23
C LEU A 80 2.77 -2.23 -17.35
N LEU A 81 3.90 -1.56 -17.13
CA LEU A 81 4.47 -0.63 -18.11
C LEU A 81 5.33 -1.38 -19.16
N PRO A 82 5.02 -1.24 -20.47
CA PRO A 82 5.81 -1.82 -21.55
C PRO A 82 7.28 -1.36 -21.46
N GLY A 83 8.23 -2.30 -21.54
CA GLY A 83 9.67 -2.01 -21.44
C GLY A 83 10.22 -1.81 -20.02
N GLN A 84 9.37 -1.71 -19.00
CA GLN A 84 9.79 -1.73 -17.58
C GLN A 84 9.62 -3.13 -16.95
N ASN A 85 8.91 -4.02 -17.61
CA ASN A 85 8.73 -5.41 -17.21
C ASN A 85 10.01 -6.23 -17.41
N ARG A 86 11.01 -5.95 -16.57
CA ARG A 86 12.33 -6.61 -16.58
C ARG A 86 12.27 -8.12 -16.35
N ARG A 87 11.19 -8.61 -15.74
CA ARG A 87 11.02 -10.01 -15.36
C ARG A 87 10.21 -10.81 -16.38
N ASN A 88 9.81 -10.19 -17.50
CA ASN A 88 8.89 -10.76 -18.49
C ASN A 88 7.71 -11.47 -17.83
N THR A 89 7.22 -10.90 -16.72
CA THR A 89 6.17 -11.52 -15.92
C THR A 89 4.85 -11.15 -16.55
N ASP A 90 3.98 -12.13 -16.79
CA ASP A 90 2.67 -11.83 -17.32
C ASP A 90 1.93 -10.87 -16.38
N VAL A 91 1.25 -9.89 -16.99
CA VAL A 91 0.49 -8.88 -16.25
C VAL A 91 -0.69 -9.56 -15.54
N GLY A 92 -1.29 -10.57 -16.17
CA GLY A 92 -2.34 -11.39 -15.58
C GLY A 92 -1.87 -12.08 -14.31
N ASP A 93 -0.72 -12.76 -14.36
CA ASP A 93 -0.11 -13.42 -13.19
C ASP A 93 0.21 -12.44 -12.06
N CYS A 94 0.75 -11.26 -12.38
CA CYS A 94 1.03 -10.22 -11.38
C CYS A 94 -0.25 -9.74 -10.68
N LEU A 95 -1.33 -9.54 -11.44
CA LEU A 95 -2.62 -9.12 -10.90
C LEU A 95 -3.26 -10.24 -10.07
N ALA A 96 -3.24 -11.48 -10.56
CA ALA A 96 -3.76 -12.66 -9.85
C ALA A 96 -3.02 -12.91 -8.52
N TRP A 97 -1.70 -12.73 -8.52
CA TRP A 97 -0.90 -12.81 -7.30
C TRP A 97 -1.25 -11.69 -6.31
N SER A 98 -1.50 -10.48 -6.82
CA SER A 98 -1.91 -9.34 -5.98
C SER A 98 -3.29 -9.54 -5.37
N THR A 99 -4.25 -10.11 -6.09
CA THR A 99 -5.61 -10.37 -5.58
C THR A 99 -5.57 -11.49 -4.55
N TRP A 100 -4.85 -12.59 -4.84
CA TRP A 100 -4.65 -13.69 -3.90
C TRP A 100 -4.05 -13.20 -2.57
N ARG A 101 -2.95 -12.42 -2.63
CA ARG A 101 -2.28 -11.90 -1.44
C ARG A 101 -3.20 -11.01 -0.61
N ARG A 102 -3.96 -10.11 -1.25
CA ARG A 102 -4.87 -9.19 -0.56
C ARG A 102 -6.05 -9.91 0.09
N GLY A 103 -6.58 -10.95 -0.55
CA GLY A 103 -7.58 -11.84 0.06
C GLY A 103 -7.03 -12.58 1.28
N HIS A 104 -5.80 -13.10 1.18
CA HIS A 104 -5.13 -13.75 2.30
C HIS A 104 -4.83 -12.80 3.46
N GLN A 105 -4.44 -11.55 3.18
CA GLN A 105 -4.25 -10.53 4.22
C GLN A 105 -5.55 -10.16 4.92
N ALA A 106 -6.66 -10.00 4.18
CA ALA A 106 -7.97 -9.75 4.78
C ALA A 106 -8.36 -10.88 5.74
N ARG A 107 -8.14 -12.13 5.33
CA ARG A 107 -8.40 -13.31 6.15
C ARG A 107 -7.49 -13.37 7.39
N ALA A 108 -6.21 -13.03 7.24
CA ALA A 108 -5.29 -12.95 8.37
C ALA A 108 -5.70 -11.86 9.38
N LEU A 109 -6.12 -10.68 8.89
CA LEU A 109 -6.64 -9.61 9.73
C LEU A 109 -7.90 -10.05 10.49
N TRP A 110 -8.82 -10.76 9.84
CA TRP A 110 -10.02 -11.29 10.49
C TRP A 110 -9.67 -12.20 11.68
N HIS A 111 -8.78 -13.18 11.47
CA HIS A 111 -8.35 -14.08 12.53
C HIS A 111 -7.60 -13.36 13.67
N TYR A 112 -6.74 -12.40 13.33
CA TYR A 112 -6.05 -11.58 14.32
C TYR A 112 -7.03 -10.79 15.20
N HIS A 113 -8.01 -10.13 14.58
CA HIS A 113 -9.03 -9.38 15.32
C HIS A 113 -9.92 -10.28 16.17
N ARG A 114 -10.31 -11.46 15.68
CA ARG A 114 -11.07 -12.44 16.47
C ARG A 114 -10.31 -12.86 17.74
N LEU A 115 -9.03 -13.21 17.60
CA LEU A 115 -8.18 -13.53 18.75
C LEU A 115 -8.06 -12.36 19.72
N ARG A 116 -7.96 -11.13 19.19
CA ARG A 116 -7.92 -9.91 20.01
C ARG A 116 -9.23 -9.72 20.80
N TYR A 117 -10.40 -9.93 20.20
CA TYR A 117 -11.67 -9.86 20.92
C TYR A 117 -11.77 -10.95 21.99
N ALA A 118 -11.38 -12.19 21.69
CA ALA A 118 -11.35 -13.28 22.68
C ALA A 118 -10.42 -12.98 23.87
N LEU A 119 -9.31 -12.27 23.64
CA LEU A 119 -8.41 -11.83 24.71
C LEU A 119 -9.02 -10.70 25.56
N ILE A 120 -9.75 -9.77 24.95
CA ILE A 120 -10.42 -8.66 25.66
C ILE A 120 -11.65 -9.16 26.43
N ALA A 121 -12.43 -10.06 25.84
CA ALA A 121 -13.64 -10.64 26.41
C ALA A 121 -13.37 -11.64 27.55
N ARG A 122 -12.09 -11.94 27.86
CA ARG A 122 -11.70 -12.81 28.97
C ARG A 122 -11.30 -11.98 30.19
N PRO A 123 -12.25 -11.49 31.02
CA PRO A 123 -11.88 -10.92 32.31
C PRO A 123 -11.46 -12.08 33.23
N GLY A 124 -10.19 -12.05 33.66
CA GLY A 124 -9.74 -12.87 34.78
C GLY A 124 -9.24 -14.27 34.44
N VAL A 125 -8.02 -14.36 33.90
CA VAL A 125 -7.14 -15.50 34.21
C VAL A 125 -5.83 -14.96 34.78
N ARG A 126 -5.92 -14.47 36.02
CA ARG A 126 -4.77 -14.36 36.91
C ARG A 126 -5.22 -14.49 38.38
N SER A 127 -5.63 -15.69 38.75
CA SER A 127 -5.50 -16.17 40.13
C SER A 127 -4.77 -17.51 40.07
N ARG A 128 -3.45 -17.43 40.00
CA ARG A 128 -2.59 -18.56 40.35
C ARG A 128 -2.78 -18.74 41.86
N SER A 129 -3.64 -19.65 42.27
CA SER A 129 -3.75 -20.05 43.67
C SER A 129 -2.38 -20.55 44.11
N PRO A 130 -1.74 -19.98 45.15
CA PRO A 130 -0.62 -20.63 45.79
C PRO A 130 -1.20 -21.86 46.48
N THR A 131 -0.95 -23.04 45.93
CA THR A 131 -1.13 -24.30 46.65
C THR A 131 -0.20 -24.27 47.86
N ALA A 132 -0.75 -23.86 49.00
CA ALA A 132 -0.22 -24.22 50.31
C ALA A 132 -0.71 -25.64 50.59
N TYR A 133 0.21 -26.60 50.53
CA TYR A 133 0.25 -27.80 51.36
C TYR A 133 1.69 -28.33 51.39
#